data_AF-A0A820T9Y4-F1
#
_entry.id   AF-A0A820T9Y4-F1
#
_cell.length_a   1.000
_cell.length_b   1.000
_cell.length_c   1.000
_cell.angle_alpha   90.00
_cell.angle_beta   90.00
_cell.angle_gamma   90.00
#
_symmetry.space_group_name_H-M   'P 1'
#
loop_
_entity.id
_entity.type
_entity.pdbx_description
1 polymer ?
#
loop_
_entity_poly.entity_id
_entity_poly.type
_entity_poly.pdbx_seq_one_letter_code
_entity_poly.pdbx_strand_id
1 'polypeptide(L)'
;LKTLNLLHQDHSLLTTDQWNLLSNLIHSYDEHNALTVATNFAKDFNSLHPKLRYKIDSNKIIEIATIFLQATEPFIQSNHHFASLSYHDRSIVLCGAVDNVSCLGGAFLLRQSELITNSAFCHGIEITYGTIPYNLSLNLISSLDQDVDLVKLSLSIFAFCTNSCTLFNEKNSSLMYLTDIKSFLSIQNMYAEVVWKYLLYKYSFEQSVIRFSQLVKNMITAVTLRTHLQTVRNHTDIVERIIQRIEHDQLVH
;
A
#
# COMPACT_ATOMS: atom_id res chain seq x y z
N LEU A 1 -4.07 24.14 -13.87
CA LEU A 1 -4.66 22.83 -14.21
C LEU A 1 -6.12 23.04 -14.59
N LYS A 2 -6.54 22.68 -15.80
CA LYS A 2 -7.95 22.71 -16.21
C LYS A 2 -8.62 21.45 -15.68
N THR A 3 -9.53 21.60 -14.74
CA THR A 3 -10.41 20.54 -14.22
C THR A 3 -11.23 19.99 -15.38
N LEU A 4 -11.03 18.71 -15.73
CA LEU A 4 -11.84 18.02 -16.73
C LEU A 4 -13.21 17.77 -16.08
N ASN A 5 -14.18 18.63 -16.42
CA ASN A 5 -15.53 18.54 -15.89
C ASN A 5 -16.32 17.49 -16.71
N LEU A 6 -16.31 16.24 -16.24
CA LEU A 6 -16.98 15.09 -16.85
C LEU A 6 -18.52 15.06 -16.61
N LEU A 7 -19.10 16.10 -16.00
CA LEU A 7 -20.45 16.08 -15.40
C LEU A 7 -21.65 16.34 -16.34
N HIS A 8 -21.53 16.26 -17.67
CA HIS A 8 -22.68 16.58 -18.54
C HIS A 8 -23.39 15.42 -19.22
N GLN A 9 -23.00 14.16 -18.96
CA GLN A 9 -23.79 12.97 -19.33
C GLN A 9 -23.62 11.82 -18.32
N ASP A 10 -23.30 12.12 -17.06
CA ASP A 10 -22.84 11.09 -16.13
C ASP A 10 -24.02 10.53 -15.31
N HIS A 11 -24.43 9.28 -15.59
CA HIS A 11 -25.33 8.50 -14.72
C HIS A 11 -24.64 8.06 -13.41
N SER A 12 -23.63 8.81 -12.96
CA SER A 12 -22.81 8.48 -11.81
C SER A 12 -23.56 8.73 -10.50
N LEU A 13 -23.42 7.78 -9.57
CA LEU A 13 -23.91 7.90 -8.20
C LEU A 13 -22.95 8.71 -7.30
N LEU A 14 -21.80 9.15 -7.84
CA LEU A 14 -20.80 9.95 -7.14
C LEU A 14 -21.17 11.43 -7.19
N THR A 15 -21.14 12.10 -6.05
CA THR A 15 -21.21 13.58 -6.00
C THR A 15 -19.91 14.20 -6.48
N THR A 16 -19.91 15.51 -6.76
CA THR A 16 -18.68 16.25 -7.12
C THR A 16 -17.57 16.08 -6.09
N ASP A 17 -17.91 16.13 -4.80
CA ASP A 17 -16.93 15.96 -3.72
C ASP A 17 -16.37 14.53 -3.68
N GLN A 18 -17.22 13.53 -3.97
CA GLN A 18 -16.77 12.14 -4.06
C GLN A 18 -15.87 11.90 -5.27
N TRP A 19 -16.12 12.58 -6.39
CA TRP A 19 -15.23 12.57 -7.55
C TRP A 19 -13.87 13.22 -7.24
N ASN A 20 -13.88 14.36 -6.56
CA ASN A 20 -12.65 15.03 -6.13
C ASN A 20 -11.86 14.13 -5.18
N LEU A 21 -12.53 13.52 -4.20
CA LEU A 21 -11.90 12.59 -3.27
C LEU A 21 -11.30 11.39 -4.02
N LEU A 22 -12.06 10.76 -4.92
CA LEU A 22 -11.58 9.63 -5.72
C LEU A 22 -10.32 10.00 -6.51
N SER A 23 -10.33 11.15 -7.19
CA SER A 23 -9.19 11.64 -7.97
C SER A 23 -7.97 11.86 -7.08
N ASN A 24 -8.14 12.48 -5.90
CA ASN A 24 -7.07 12.68 -4.95
C ASN A 24 -6.49 11.35 -4.45
N LEU A 25 -7.32 10.35 -4.14
CA LEU A 25 -6.87 9.04 -3.67
C LEU A 25 -6.12 8.23 -4.75
N ILE A 26 -6.51 8.38 -6.02
CA ILE A 26 -5.81 7.72 -7.13
C ILE A 26 -4.44 8.39 -7.35
N HIS A 27 -4.40 9.72 -7.35
CA HIS A 27 -3.19 10.46 -7.69
C HIS A 27 -2.21 10.62 -6.54
N SER A 28 -2.63 10.45 -5.28
CA SER A 28 -1.71 10.50 -4.13
C SER A 28 -0.59 9.46 -4.22
N TYR A 29 -0.83 8.34 -4.92
CA TYR A 29 0.19 7.32 -5.15
C TYR A 29 1.07 7.58 -6.39
N ASP A 30 0.59 8.37 -7.35
CA ASP A 30 1.31 8.68 -8.60
C ASP A 30 2.50 9.62 -8.40
N GLU A 31 2.52 10.34 -7.29
CA GLU A 31 3.57 11.31 -6.96
C GLU A 31 4.90 10.65 -6.60
N HIS A 32 5.02 9.32 -6.71
CA HIS A 32 6.18 8.57 -6.23
C HIS A 32 6.91 7.86 -7.38
N ASN A 33 8.20 8.14 -7.52
CA ASN A 33 9.07 7.53 -8.55
C ASN A 33 9.39 6.04 -8.30
N ALA A 34 8.75 5.40 -7.32
CA ALA A 34 9.06 4.02 -6.90
C ALA A 34 8.92 3.02 -8.05
N LEU A 35 7.88 3.16 -8.89
CA LEU A 35 7.72 2.31 -10.06
C LEU A 35 8.86 2.50 -11.07
N THR A 36 9.22 3.75 -11.38
CA THR A 36 10.34 4.04 -12.29
C THR A 36 11.65 3.44 -11.79
N VAL A 37 11.93 3.59 -10.49
CA VAL A 37 13.12 2.99 -9.86
C VAL A 37 13.07 1.47 -9.93
N ALA A 38 11.91 0.85 -9.63
CA ALA A 38 11.72 -0.60 -9.70
C ALA A 38 11.93 -1.14 -11.12
N THR A 39 11.38 -0.46 -12.12
CA THR A 39 11.52 -0.81 -13.53
C THR A 39 12.97 -0.68 -14.00
N ASN A 40 13.68 0.37 -13.58
CA ASN A 40 15.10 0.53 -13.91
C ASN A 40 15.95 -0.56 -13.25
N PHE A 41 15.71 -0.85 -11.97
CA PHE A 41 16.35 -1.97 -11.27
C PHE A 41 16.08 -3.30 -11.99
N ALA A 42 14.85 -3.55 -12.44
CA ALA A 42 14.50 -4.75 -13.21
C ALA A 42 15.29 -4.84 -14.52
N LYS A 43 15.38 -3.74 -15.27
CA LYS A 43 16.15 -3.68 -16.52
C LYS A 43 17.63 -3.94 -16.28
N ASP A 44 18.21 -3.28 -15.30
CA ASP A 44 19.63 -3.44 -14.95
C ASP A 44 19.92 -4.87 -14.50
N PHE A 45 19.07 -5.42 -13.63
CA PHE A 45 19.19 -6.79 -13.16
C PHE A 45 19.05 -7.82 -14.30
N ASN A 46 18.10 -7.59 -15.22
CA ASN A 46 17.89 -8.42 -16.39
C ASN A 46 18.99 -8.27 -17.45
N SER A 47 19.78 -7.20 -17.42
CA SER A 47 20.94 -7.05 -18.31
C SER A 47 22.17 -7.87 -17.87
N LEU A 48 22.21 -8.27 -16.59
CA LEU A 48 23.33 -9.06 -16.04
C LEU A 48 23.41 -10.45 -16.69
N HIS A 49 24.62 -11.02 -16.76
CA HIS A 49 24.80 -12.41 -17.14
C HIS A 49 24.05 -13.35 -16.16
N PRO A 50 23.36 -14.43 -16.61
CA PRO A 50 22.53 -15.27 -15.74
C PRO A 50 23.22 -15.76 -14.45
N LYS A 51 24.50 -16.17 -14.53
CA LYS A 51 25.30 -16.57 -13.35
C LYS A 51 25.48 -15.46 -12.31
N LEU A 52 25.46 -14.19 -12.71
CA LEU A 52 25.57 -13.05 -11.79
C LEU A 52 24.22 -12.72 -11.14
N ARG A 53 23.10 -13.01 -11.81
CA ARG A 53 21.75 -12.80 -11.25
C ARG A 53 21.50 -13.68 -10.03
N TYR A 54 21.93 -14.94 -10.07
CA TYR A 54 21.81 -15.87 -8.94
C TYR A 54 22.83 -15.62 -7.81
N LYS A 55 23.77 -14.70 -8.01
CA LYS A 55 24.65 -14.19 -6.94
C LYS A 55 24.10 -12.92 -6.29
N ILE A 56 22.81 -12.62 -6.49
CA ILE A 56 22.16 -11.52 -5.80
C ILE A 56 22.27 -11.76 -4.29
N ASP A 57 22.86 -10.80 -3.59
CA ASP A 57 22.92 -10.84 -2.14
C ASP A 57 21.59 -10.34 -1.57
N SER A 58 21.32 -10.68 -0.31
CA SER A 58 20.15 -10.17 0.39
C SER A 58 20.14 -8.64 0.47
N ASN A 59 21.30 -7.98 0.40
CA ASN A 59 21.37 -6.52 0.44
C ASN A 59 20.66 -5.86 -0.74
N LYS A 60 20.81 -6.38 -1.95
CA LYS A 60 20.08 -5.86 -3.13
C LYS A 60 18.56 -6.07 -3.03
N ILE A 61 18.14 -7.18 -2.43
CA ILE A 61 16.72 -7.45 -2.16
C ILE A 61 16.17 -6.47 -1.10
N ILE A 62 16.97 -6.19 -0.06
CA ILE A 62 16.63 -5.22 0.97
C ILE A 62 16.62 -3.79 0.41
N GLU A 63 17.53 -3.44 -0.49
CA GLU A 63 17.59 -2.13 -1.15
C GLU A 63 16.29 -1.85 -1.93
N ILE A 64 15.86 -2.79 -2.77
CA ILE A 64 14.61 -2.62 -3.53
C ILE A 64 13.38 -2.60 -2.62
N ALA A 65 13.36 -3.43 -1.57
CA ALA A 65 12.28 -3.39 -0.59
C ALA A 65 12.24 -2.07 0.18
N THR A 66 13.41 -1.49 0.48
CA THR A 66 13.54 -0.17 1.11
C THR A 66 12.93 0.92 0.24
N ILE A 67 13.16 0.88 -1.07
CA ILE A 67 12.54 1.84 -2.02
C ILE A 67 11.01 1.74 -1.97
N PHE A 68 10.46 0.52 -1.92
CA PHE A 68 9.01 0.32 -1.86
C PHE A 68 8.42 0.82 -0.54
N LEU A 69 9.09 0.54 0.56
CA LEU A 69 8.72 1.01 1.89
C LEU A 69 8.79 2.54 1.97
N GLN A 70 9.86 3.16 1.46
CA GLN A 70 9.99 4.63 1.44
C GLN A 70 8.94 5.33 0.59
N ALA A 71 8.39 4.67 -0.42
CA ALA A 71 7.28 5.21 -1.21
C ALA A 71 5.99 5.42 -0.38
N THR A 72 5.87 4.78 0.79
CA THR A 72 4.70 4.91 1.66
C THR A 72 4.65 6.24 2.41
N GLU A 73 5.81 6.83 2.71
CA GLU A 73 5.93 8.07 3.47
C GLU A 73 5.17 9.24 2.80
N PRO A 74 5.50 9.63 1.56
CA PRO A 74 4.79 10.72 0.89
C PRO A 74 3.32 10.39 0.60
N PHE A 75 2.97 9.11 0.41
CA PHE A 75 1.58 8.67 0.25
C PHE A 75 0.74 8.94 1.50
N ILE A 76 1.28 8.61 2.68
CA ILE A 76 0.59 8.83 3.96
C ILE A 76 0.54 10.33 4.29
N GLN A 77 1.66 11.04 4.11
CA GLN A 77 1.76 12.47 4.44
C GLN A 77 0.88 13.37 3.56
N SER A 78 0.66 13.00 2.28
CA SER A 78 -0.22 13.75 1.37
C SER A 78 -1.72 13.53 1.68
N ASN A 79 -2.08 12.58 2.55
CA ASN A 79 -3.47 12.27 2.84
C ASN A 79 -4.08 13.26 3.85
N HIS A 80 -4.98 14.12 3.38
CA HIS A 80 -5.66 15.12 4.23
C HIS A 80 -6.41 14.51 5.42
N HIS A 81 -7.01 13.33 5.28
CA HIS A 81 -7.71 12.69 6.39
C HIS A 81 -6.75 12.17 7.45
N PHE A 82 -5.54 11.74 7.07
CA PHE A 82 -4.48 11.43 8.04
C PHE A 82 -4.08 12.68 8.82
N ALA A 83 -3.84 13.79 8.13
CA ALA A 83 -3.49 15.06 8.75
C ALA A 83 -4.57 15.62 9.69
N SER A 84 -5.85 15.25 9.46
CA SER A 84 -6.98 15.68 10.29
C SER A 84 -7.09 14.96 11.64
N LEU A 85 -6.41 13.82 11.80
CA LEU A 85 -6.41 13.07 13.07
C LEU A 85 -5.57 13.78 14.14
N SER A 86 -5.91 13.54 15.41
CA SER A 86 -5.09 14.01 16.53
C SER A 86 -3.66 13.47 16.44
N TYR A 87 -2.67 14.15 17.00
CA TYR A 87 -1.28 13.67 16.99
C TYR A 87 -1.17 12.23 17.55
N HIS A 88 -1.86 11.97 18.65
CA HIS A 88 -1.93 10.64 19.27
C HIS A 88 -2.52 9.59 18.32
N ASP A 89 -3.67 9.88 17.70
CA ASP A 89 -4.31 8.95 16.77
C ASP A 89 -3.50 8.75 15.48
N ARG A 90 -2.82 9.80 15.00
CA ARG A 90 -1.91 9.71 13.85
C ARG A 90 -0.79 8.72 14.11
N SER A 91 -0.11 8.80 15.26
CA SER A 91 0.98 7.88 15.62
C SER A 91 0.51 6.42 15.66
N ILE A 92 -0.68 6.17 16.22
CA ILE A 92 -1.30 4.82 16.25
C ILE A 92 -1.57 4.31 14.83
N VAL A 93 -2.25 5.11 14.02
CA VAL A 93 -2.64 4.73 12.65
C VAL A 93 -1.40 4.53 11.76
N LEU A 94 -0.38 5.38 11.93
CA LEU A 94 0.82 5.42 11.10
C LEU A 94 1.53 4.07 11.07
N CYS A 95 1.72 3.45 12.25
CA CYS A 95 2.44 2.18 12.36
C CYS A 95 1.82 1.09 11.47
N GLY A 96 0.50 0.93 11.54
CA GLY A 96 -0.18 -0.04 10.70
C GLY A 96 -0.36 0.39 9.25
N ALA A 97 -0.50 1.69 9.00
CA ALA A 97 -0.66 2.22 7.65
C ALA A 97 0.60 2.02 6.80
N VAL A 98 1.80 2.27 7.35
CA VAL A 98 3.08 2.04 6.65
C VAL A 98 3.23 0.58 6.25
N ASP A 99 2.97 -0.35 7.15
CA ASP A 99 3.02 -1.79 6.86
C ASP A 99 1.98 -2.21 5.80
N ASN A 100 0.73 -1.77 5.98
CA ASN A 100 -0.37 -2.16 5.10
C ASN A 100 -0.12 -1.66 3.67
N VAL A 101 0.25 -0.37 3.53
CA VAL A 101 0.54 0.25 2.23
C VAL A 101 1.80 -0.35 1.63
N SER A 102 2.85 -0.64 2.41
CA SER A 102 4.07 -1.24 1.85
C SER A 102 3.88 -2.68 1.40
N CYS A 103 3.08 -3.49 2.11
CA CYS A 103 2.78 -4.86 1.67
C CYS A 103 2.00 -4.87 0.35
N LEU A 104 0.89 -4.12 0.29
CA LEU A 104 0.03 -4.11 -0.89
C LEU A 104 0.65 -3.31 -2.05
N GLY A 105 1.28 -2.18 -1.74
CA GLY A 105 1.99 -1.34 -2.70
C GLY A 105 3.26 -2.00 -3.23
N GLY A 106 4.00 -2.70 -2.39
CA GLY A 106 5.15 -3.52 -2.80
C GLY A 106 4.73 -4.62 -3.78
N ALA A 107 3.63 -5.34 -3.50
CA ALA A 107 3.08 -6.31 -4.44
C ALA A 107 2.69 -5.66 -5.79
N PHE A 108 2.07 -4.49 -5.75
CA PHE A 108 1.75 -3.73 -6.95
C PHE A 108 3.00 -3.36 -7.75
N LEU A 109 4.03 -2.79 -7.10
CA LEU A 109 5.28 -2.39 -7.73
C LEU A 109 6.05 -3.59 -8.31
N LEU A 110 6.11 -4.71 -7.58
CA LEU A 110 6.73 -5.95 -8.06
C LEU A 110 6.07 -6.49 -9.32
N ARG A 111 4.74 -6.39 -9.40
CA ARG A 111 3.99 -6.79 -10.60
C ARG A 111 4.26 -5.86 -11.77
N GLN A 112 4.12 -4.55 -11.55
CA GLN A 112 4.25 -3.54 -12.62
C GLN A 112 5.68 -3.38 -13.15
N SER A 113 6.68 -3.66 -12.32
CA SER A 113 8.10 -3.68 -12.73
C SER A 113 8.54 -5.01 -13.35
N GLU A 114 7.65 -6.00 -13.40
CA GLU A 114 7.92 -7.38 -13.86
C GLU A 114 9.04 -8.10 -13.09
N LEU A 115 9.47 -7.58 -11.92
CA LEU A 115 10.54 -8.20 -11.12
C LEU A 115 10.21 -9.63 -10.71
N ILE A 116 8.93 -9.91 -10.46
CA ILE A 116 8.45 -11.24 -10.05
C ILE A 116 8.53 -12.29 -11.18
N THR A 117 8.73 -11.87 -12.42
CA THR A 117 8.94 -12.80 -13.54
C THR A 117 10.38 -13.34 -13.59
N ASN A 118 11.30 -12.70 -12.87
CA ASN A 118 12.69 -13.12 -12.81
C ASN A 118 12.91 -14.14 -11.68
N SER A 119 13.24 -15.38 -12.07
CA SER A 119 13.45 -16.48 -11.12
C SER A 119 14.60 -16.26 -10.13
N ALA A 120 15.68 -15.59 -10.53
CA ALA A 120 16.80 -15.28 -9.63
C ALA A 120 16.41 -14.22 -8.59
N PHE A 121 15.58 -13.25 -8.99
CA PHE A 121 15.03 -12.26 -8.07
C PHE A 121 14.06 -12.91 -7.07
N CYS A 122 13.15 -13.77 -7.55
CA CYS A 122 12.25 -14.54 -6.69
C CYS A 122 13.02 -15.41 -5.68
N HIS A 123 14.09 -16.08 -6.13
CA HIS A 123 14.97 -16.84 -5.25
C HIS A 123 15.63 -15.95 -4.18
N GLY A 124 16.05 -14.74 -4.55
CA GLY A 124 16.59 -13.76 -3.61
C GLY A 124 15.56 -13.31 -2.55
N ILE A 125 14.30 -13.08 -2.95
CA ILE A 125 13.20 -12.79 -2.01
C ILE A 125 13.03 -13.95 -1.03
N GLU A 126 12.95 -15.18 -1.53
CA GLU A 126 12.75 -16.37 -0.71
C GLU A 126 13.89 -16.54 0.32
N ILE A 127 15.14 -16.37 -0.09
CA ILE A 127 16.28 -16.42 0.84
C ILE A 127 16.22 -15.31 1.89
N THR A 128 15.84 -14.10 1.48
CA THR A 128 15.93 -12.90 2.33
C THR A 128 14.80 -12.81 3.35
N TYR A 129 13.58 -13.15 2.95
CA TYR A 129 12.37 -13.03 3.79
C TYR A 129 11.82 -14.38 4.24
N GLY A 130 12.29 -15.49 3.68
CA GLY A 130 11.80 -16.82 3.96
C GLY A 130 10.64 -17.25 3.05
N THR A 131 10.40 -18.57 3.02
CA THR A 131 9.43 -19.21 2.14
C THR A 131 7.98 -18.77 2.38
N ILE A 132 7.59 -18.50 3.63
CA ILE A 132 6.20 -18.11 3.94
C ILE A 132 5.87 -16.71 3.38
N PRO A 133 6.62 -15.63 3.71
CA PRO A 133 6.41 -14.32 3.09
C PRO A 133 6.51 -14.35 1.57
N TYR A 134 7.45 -15.13 1.01
CA TYR A 134 7.58 -15.29 -0.43
C TYR A 134 6.30 -15.84 -1.09
N ASN A 135 5.78 -16.97 -0.60
CA ASN A 135 4.57 -17.58 -1.15
C ASN A 135 3.33 -16.67 -0.99
N LEU A 136 3.20 -16.00 0.17
CA LEU A 136 2.12 -15.04 0.39
C LEU A 136 2.22 -13.84 -0.55
N SER A 137 3.44 -13.36 -0.82
CA SER A 137 3.68 -12.27 -1.77
C SER A 137 3.29 -12.68 -3.19
N LEU A 138 3.67 -13.88 -3.64
CA LEU A 138 3.27 -14.40 -4.95
C LEU A 138 1.75 -14.50 -5.08
N ASN A 139 1.09 -15.05 -4.06
CA ASN A 139 -0.36 -15.16 -4.03
C ASN A 139 -1.01 -13.79 -4.14
N LEU A 140 -0.58 -12.82 -3.32
CA LEU A 140 -1.09 -11.45 -3.35
C LEU A 140 -0.88 -10.80 -4.73
N ILE A 141 0.33 -10.88 -5.28
CA ILE A 141 0.69 -10.32 -6.60
C ILE A 141 -0.22 -10.88 -7.71
N SER A 142 -0.43 -12.20 -7.70
CA SER A 142 -1.26 -12.88 -8.71
C SER A 142 -2.74 -12.53 -8.62
N SER A 143 -3.21 -12.10 -7.44
CA SER A 143 -4.62 -11.81 -7.17
C SER A 143 -4.96 -10.33 -7.19
N LEU A 144 -3.97 -9.45 -7.41
CA LEU A 144 -4.20 -8.02 -7.61
C LEU A 144 -5.07 -7.79 -8.85
N ASP A 145 -5.96 -6.80 -8.77
CA ASP A 145 -6.79 -6.41 -9.91
C ASP A 145 -5.92 -5.84 -11.05
N GLN A 146 -6.36 -6.02 -12.30
CA GLN A 146 -5.71 -5.44 -13.49
C GLN A 146 -5.99 -3.93 -13.61
N ASP A 147 -7.08 -3.45 -13.03
CA ASP A 147 -7.40 -2.04 -12.94
C ASP A 147 -6.49 -1.35 -11.92
N VAL A 148 -5.51 -0.59 -12.43
CA VAL A 148 -4.51 0.11 -11.62
C VAL A 148 -5.16 1.12 -10.67
N ASP A 149 -6.22 1.81 -11.11
CA ASP A 149 -6.93 2.78 -10.27
C ASP A 149 -7.55 2.09 -9.05
N LEU A 150 -8.13 0.91 -9.26
CA LEU A 150 -8.70 0.12 -8.16
C LEU A 150 -7.64 -0.34 -7.17
N VAL A 151 -6.44 -0.70 -7.65
CA VAL A 151 -5.33 -1.06 -6.76
C VAL A 151 -4.88 0.16 -5.95
N LYS A 152 -4.74 1.35 -6.55
CA LYS A 152 -4.39 2.58 -5.82
C LYS A 152 -5.45 2.96 -4.78
N LEU A 153 -6.72 2.87 -5.14
CA LEU A 153 -7.84 3.07 -4.22
C LEU A 153 -7.81 2.07 -3.05
N SER A 154 -7.43 0.82 -3.32
CA SER A 154 -7.28 -0.19 -2.27
C SER A 154 -6.15 0.14 -1.28
N LEU A 155 -5.07 0.78 -1.71
CA LEU A 155 -4.02 1.26 -0.79
C LEU A 155 -4.57 2.29 0.19
N SER A 156 -5.40 3.22 -0.30
CA SER A 156 -6.04 4.24 0.53
C SER A 156 -7.00 3.63 1.56
N ILE A 157 -7.84 2.69 1.15
CA ILE A 157 -8.70 1.95 2.10
C ILE A 157 -7.84 1.20 3.13
N PHE A 158 -6.75 0.55 2.68
CA PHE A 158 -5.96 -0.32 3.53
C PHE A 158 -5.11 0.45 4.56
N ALA A 159 -4.65 1.66 4.20
CA ALA A 159 -3.98 2.58 5.12
C ALA A 159 -4.88 2.92 6.33
N PHE A 160 -6.17 3.17 6.09
CA PHE A 160 -7.16 3.54 7.11
C PHE A 160 -8.09 2.39 7.49
N CYS A 161 -7.61 1.15 7.42
CA CYS A 161 -8.35 0.01 7.95
C CYS A 161 -8.19 -0.04 9.47
N THR A 162 -9.23 -0.46 10.21
CA THR A 162 -9.13 -0.75 11.64
C THR A 162 -7.99 -1.71 11.98
N ASN A 163 -7.59 -2.60 11.07
CA ASN A 163 -6.43 -3.46 11.27
C ASN A 163 -5.09 -2.69 11.39
N SER A 164 -5.02 -1.47 10.87
CA SER A 164 -3.87 -0.58 11.12
C SER A 164 -3.68 -0.30 12.61
N CYS A 165 -4.75 -0.42 13.42
CA CYS A 165 -4.75 -0.13 14.85
C CYS A 165 -4.74 -1.37 15.74
N THR A 166 -4.84 -2.60 15.20
CA THR A 166 -5.02 -3.83 16.00
C THR A 166 -3.80 -4.74 16.06
N LEU A 167 -2.81 -4.59 15.17
CA LEU A 167 -1.61 -5.42 15.20
C LEU A 167 -0.59 -4.83 16.17
N PHE A 168 -0.61 -5.41 17.37
CA PHE A 168 0.17 -5.11 18.55
C PHE A 168 1.66 -4.90 18.27
N ASN A 169 2.13 -3.67 18.49
CA ASN A 169 3.55 -3.45 18.79
C ASN A 169 3.72 -3.75 20.29
N GLU A 170 4.20 -4.95 20.64
CA GLU A 170 4.44 -5.34 22.05
C GLU A 170 5.31 -4.32 22.79
N LYS A 171 6.13 -3.55 22.06
CA LYS A 171 7.01 -2.52 22.63
C LYS A 171 6.29 -1.27 23.13
N ASN A 172 5.10 -0.94 22.61
CA ASN A 172 4.37 0.32 22.91
C ASN A 172 2.92 0.07 23.37
N SER A 173 2.76 -0.64 24.49
CA SER A 173 1.46 -0.89 25.13
C SER A 173 0.71 0.37 25.58
N SER A 174 1.36 1.54 25.62
CA SER A 174 0.74 2.83 25.95
C SER A 174 -0.08 3.46 24.82
N LEU A 175 0.11 3.03 23.57
CA LEU A 175 -0.57 3.55 22.38
C LEU A 175 -1.82 2.72 21.99
N MET A 176 -2.48 2.12 22.99
CA MET A 176 -3.40 1.00 22.72
C MET A 176 -4.75 1.37 22.09
N TYR A 177 -5.18 2.63 22.12
CA TYR A 177 -6.52 3.00 21.65
C TYR A 177 -6.55 4.36 20.97
N LEU A 178 -7.27 4.41 19.86
CA LEU A 178 -7.68 5.66 19.23
C LEU A 178 -8.60 6.42 20.18
N THR A 179 -8.31 7.70 20.36
CA THR A 179 -9.13 8.64 21.14
C THR A 179 -10.45 8.89 20.43
N ASP A 180 -10.41 9.10 19.11
CA ASP A 180 -11.61 9.28 18.27
C ASP A 180 -11.78 8.16 17.24
N ILE A 181 -12.16 6.98 17.73
CA ILE A 181 -12.50 5.83 16.89
C ILE A 181 -13.65 6.13 15.92
N LYS A 182 -14.57 7.05 16.26
CA LYS A 182 -15.73 7.38 15.42
C LYS A 182 -15.30 8.12 14.17
N SER A 183 -14.44 9.13 14.32
CA SER A 183 -13.88 9.86 13.18
C SER A 183 -13.04 8.95 12.28
N PHE A 184 -12.24 8.06 12.87
CA PHE A 184 -11.47 7.08 12.11
C PHE A 184 -12.37 6.13 11.29
N LEU A 185 -13.40 5.55 11.92
CA LEU A 185 -14.37 4.70 11.21
C LEU A 185 -15.14 5.46 10.14
N SER A 186 -15.42 6.75 10.34
CA SER A 186 -16.05 7.61 9.33
C SER A 186 -15.16 7.74 8.09
N ILE A 187 -13.84 7.92 8.26
CA ILE A 187 -12.88 7.97 7.14
C ILE A 187 -12.88 6.64 6.40
N GLN A 188 -12.76 5.52 7.12
CA GLN A 188 -12.76 4.18 6.52
C GLN A 188 -14.04 3.92 5.71
N ASN A 189 -15.21 4.22 6.27
CA ASN A 189 -16.49 4.01 5.61
C ASN A 189 -16.65 4.90 4.37
N MET A 190 -16.21 6.15 4.44
CA MET A 190 -16.23 7.07 3.30
C MET A 190 -15.38 6.54 2.15
N TYR A 191 -14.16 6.04 2.41
CA TYR A 191 -13.31 5.46 1.36
C TYR A 191 -13.95 4.20 0.76
N ALA A 192 -14.49 3.31 1.60
CA ALA A 192 -15.17 2.11 1.13
C ALA A 192 -16.40 2.46 0.26
N GLU A 193 -17.20 3.45 0.67
CA GLU A 193 -18.38 3.90 -0.08
C GLU A 193 -18.00 4.50 -1.44
N VAL A 194 -16.99 5.38 -1.48
CA VAL A 194 -16.53 6.01 -2.72
C VAL A 194 -16.01 4.96 -3.69
N VAL A 195 -15.22 3.99 -3.22
CA VAL A 195 -14.75 2.89 -4.07
C VAL A 195 -15.90 2.00 -4.55
N TRP A 196 -16.87 1.70 -3.69
CA TRP A 196 -18.05 0.94 -4.08
C TRP A 196 -18.86 1.65 -5.18
N LYS A 197 -19.12 2.95 -5.02
CA LYS A 197 -19.80 3.77 -6.04
C LYS A 197 -19.01 3.86 -7.33
N TYR A 198 -17.68 3.99 -7.26
CA TYR A 198 -16.81 3.95 -8.42
C TYR A 198 -16.89 2.61 -9.18
N LEU A 199 -16.94 1.50 -8.45
CA LEU A 199 -17.12 0.19 -9.07
C LEU A 199 -18.46 0.09 -9.79
N LEU A 200 -19.56 0.50 -9.15
CA LEU A 200 -20.89 0.52 -9.77
C LEU A 200 -20.98 1.44 -10.98
N TYR A 201 -20.20 2.53 -10.98
CA TYR A 201 -20.09 3.44 -12.11
C TYR A 201 -19.34 2.79 -13.29
N LYS A 202 -18.20 2.14 -13.02
CA LYS A 202 -17.29 1.61 -14.04
C LYS A 202 -17.67 0.20 -14.54
N TYR A 203 -18.37 -0.58 -13.73
CA TYR A 203 -18.63 -2.00 -13.96
C TYR A 203 -20.11 -2.35 -13.73
N SER A 204 -20.52 -3.53 -14.22
CA SER A 204 -21.84 -4.08 -13.86
C SER A 204 -21.90 -4.39 -12.36
N PHE A 205 -23.11 -4.49 -11.81
CA PHE A 205 -23.32 -4.83 -10.40
C PHE A 205 -22.58 -6.12 -10.00
N GLU A 206 -22.71 -7.19 -10.80
CA GLU A 206 -22.04 -8.47 -10.55
C GLU A 206 -20.51 -8.33 -10.52
N GLN A 207 -19.94 -7.64 -11.51
CA GLN A 207 -18.49 -7.40 -11.57
C GLN A 207 -18.01 -6.53 -10.41
N SER A 208 -18.82 -5.56 -9.98
CA SER A 208 -18.53 -4.72 -8.83
C SER A 208 -18.43 -5.54 -7.54
N VAL A 209 -19.38 -6.46 -7.31
CA VAL A 209 -19.37 -7.37 -6.15
C VAL A 209 -18.12 -8.25 -6.16
N ILE A 210 -17.79 -8.86 -7.31
CA ILE A 210 -16.62 -9.75 -7.46
C ILE A 210 -15.33 -8.97 -7.15
N ARG A 211 -15.16 -7.81 -7.78
CA ARG A 211 -13.94 -6.99 -7.62
C ARG A 211 -13.79 -6.44 -6.21
N PHE A 212 -14.88 -5.98 -5.59
CA PHE A 212 -14.84 -5.53 -4.20
C PHE A 212 -14.49 -6.67 -3.24
N SER A 213 -15.06 -7.86 -3.45
CA SER A 213 -14.73 -9.05 -2.65
C SER A 213 -13.27 -9.46 -2.81
N GLN A 214 -12.74 -9.39 -4.03
CA GLN A 214 -11.34 -9.67 -4.32
C GLN A 214 -10.39 -8.66 -3.66
N LEU A 215 -10.76 -7.38 -3.62
CA LEU A 215 -10.03 -6.34 -2.89
C LEU A 215 -9.95 -6.66 -1.39
N VAL A 216 -11.07 -7.05 -0.76
CA VAL A 216 -11.08 -7.47 0.65
C VAL A 216 -10.19 -8.69 0.89
N LYS A 217 -10.25 -9.69 0.01
CA LYS A 217 -9.39 -10.88 0.07
C LYS A 217 -7.90 -10.53 -0.05
N ASN A 218 -7.56 -9.60 -0.94
CA ASN A 218 -6.19 -9.10 -1.09
C ASN A 218 -5.70 -8.41 0.18
N MET A 219 -6.54 -7.58 0.81
CA MET A 219 -6.22 -6.98 2.10
C MET A 219 -5.95 -8.04 3.17
N ILE A 220 -6.83 -9.04 3.33
CA ILE A 220 -6.62 -10.13 4.30
C ILE A 220 -5.29 -10.84 4.05
N THR A 221 -4.98 -11.15 2.79
CA THR A 221 -3.71 -11.78 2.41
C THR A 221 -2.52 -10.89 2.77
N ALA A 222 -2.62 -9.59 2.52
CA ALA A 222 -1.59 -8.61 2.88
C ALA A 222 -1.42 -8.47 4.40
N VAL A 223 -2.50 -8.58 5.19
CA VAL A 223 -2.42 -8.64 6.66
C VAL A 223 -1.67 -9.88 7.13
N THR A 224 -1.96 -11.05 6.55
CA THR A 224 -1.22 -12.28 6.89
C THR A 224 0.26 -12.17 6.50
N LEU A 225 0.56 -11.64 5.31
CA LEU A 225 1.93 -11.37 4.86
C LEU A 225 2.66 -10.46 5.85
N ARG A 226 2.04 -9.34 6.23
CA ARG A 226 2.56 -8.40 7.22
C ARG A 226 2.93 -9.10 8.53
N THR A 227 2.05 -9.92 9.10
CA THR A 227 2.34 -10.64 10.36
C THR A 227 3.60 -11.49 10.26
N HIS A 228 3.86 -12.12 9.12
CA HIS A 228 5.09 -12.88 8.91
C HIS A 228 6.31 -11.96 8.70
N LEU A 229 6.15 -10.87 7.95
CA LEU A 229 7.23 -9.89 7.73
C LEU A 229 7.66 -9.18 9.01
N GLN A 230 6.74 -9.00 9.98
CA GLN A 230 7.05 -8.47 11.30
C GLN A 230 7.97 -9.38 12.14
N THR A 231 8.19 -10.63 11.73
CA THR A 231 9.20 -11.51 12.35
C THR A 231 10.58 -11.39 11.67
N VAL A 232 10.68 -10.62 10.58
CA VAL A 232 11.92 -10.41 9.82
C VAL A 232 12.54 -9.07 10.21
N ARG A 233 13.65 -9.11 10.96
CA ARG A 233 14.33 -7.91 11.50
C ARG A 233 14.65 -6.84 10.44
N ASN A 234 15.14 -7.25 9.28
CA ASN A 234 15.46 -6.28 8.21
C ASN A 234 14.23 -5.50 7.74
N HIS A 235 13.04 -6.11 7.76
CA HIS A 235 11.79 -5.43 7.44
C HIS A 235 11.41 -4.46 8.56
N THR A 236 11.38 -4.92 9.81
CA THR A 236 10.99 -4.10 10.95
C THR A 236 11.90 -2.89 11.13
N ASP A 237 13.22 -3.04 10.93
CA ASP A 237 14.19 -1.96 11.04
C ASP A 237 13.99 -0.87 9.96
N ILE A 238 13.45 -1.21 8.78
CA ILE A 238 13.09 -0.21 7.75
C ILE A 238 11.78 0.49 8.13
N VAL A 239 10.76 -0.28 8.54
CA VAL A 239 9.46 0.26 8.95
C VAL A 239 9.61 1.23 10.12
N GLU A 240 10.35 0.85 11.17
CA GLU A 240 10.61 1.71 12.34
C GLU A 240 11.29 3.02 11.93
N ARG A 241 12.26 2.98 10.99
CA ARG A 241 12.93 4.20 10.49
C ARG A 241 11.99 5.14 9.73
N ILE A 242 11.06 4.59 8.96
CA ILE A 242 10.07 5.40 8.22
C ILE A 242 9.09 6.04 9.20
N ILE A 243 8.59 5.28 10.16
CA ILE A 243 7.70 5.81 11.22
C ILE A 243 8.38 6.96 11.96
N GLN A 244 9.62 6.77 12.42
CA GLN A 244 10.38 7.79 13.14
C GLN A 244 10.57 9.07 12.31
N ARG A 245 10.82 8.95 11.00
CA ARG A 245 10.98 10.10 10.11
C ARG A 245 9.68 10.88 9.98
N ILE A 246 8.56 10.18 9.72
CA ILE A 246 7.24 10.81 9.58
C ILE A 246 6.83 11.48 10.89
N GLU A 247 7.06 10.85 12.04
CA GLU A 247 6.78 11.45 13.35
C GLU A 247 7.66 12.67 13.63
N HIS A 248 8.94 12.64 13.24
CA HIS A 248 9.83 13.79 13.37
C HIS A 248 9.35 14.98 12.54
N ASP A 249 8.99 14.77 11.28
CA ASP A 249 8.50 15.82 10.39
C ASP A 249 7.20 16.46 10.91
N GLN A 250 6.36 15.67 11.60
CA GLN A 250 5.12 16.15 12.23
C GLN A 250 5.34 16.97 13.51
N LEU A 251 6.50 16.86 14.16
CA LEU A 251 6.83 17.63 15.36
C LEU A 251 7.50 18.98 15.03
N VAL A 252 8.08 19.10 13.84
CA VAL A 252 8.80 20.30 13.38
C VAL A 252 7.84 21.33 12.75
N HIS A 253 6.61 20.94 12.42
CA HIS A 253 5.58 21.75 11.77
C HIS A 253 4.29 21.84 12.60
#